data_AF-A0A970CW12-F1
#
_entry.id   AF-A0A970CW12-F1
#
_cell.length_a   1.000
_cell.length_b   1.000
_cell.length_c   1.000
_cell.angle_alpha   90.00
_cell.angle_beta   90.00
_cell.angle_gamma   90.00
#
_symmetry.space_group_name_H-M   'P 1'
#
loop_
_entity.id
_entity.type
_entity.pdbx_description
1 polymer ?
#
loop_
_entity_poly.entity_id
_entity_poly.type
_entity_poly.pdbx_seq_one_letter_code
_entity_poly.pdbx_strand_id
1 'polypeptide(L)'
;MLFNSLHFLIFFPVVTLVYFLMPTLRVRNILLLIASYYFYMQYRPEYALLMLLSTIIDYFAGLGMSRTSKKAVKRLWLVLSLMGNLGMLFFFKYFNFFNANVANLLSYFNIAYQPLSLDVLLPVGISFYTFQTLSYTIDVYRGDLPPERDFFDFALYVSFFPQLVAGPIERSTNLLHQFKVHHEFDADRASSGLRLMAYGFFKKVVIADRLAVIVDTVYNDPRGY
;
A
#
# COMPACT_ATOMS: atom_id res chain seq x y z
N MET A 1 -6.73 6.27 -8.68
CA MET A 1 -7.76 5.81 -9.62
C MET A 1 -8.58 4.70 -8.96
N LEU A 2 -9.90 4.62 -9.18
CA LEU A 2 -10.74 3.53 -8.62
C LEU A 2 -10.76 2.31 -9.55
N PHE A 3 -10.74 1.10 -9.00
CA PHE A 3 -10.75 -0.15 -9.79
C PHE A 3 -12.03 -0.36 -10.60
N ASN A 4 -13.16 0.20 -10.16
CA ASN A 4 -14.43 0.14 -10.88
C ASN A 4 -14.65 1.32 -11.85
N SER A 5 -13.63 2.15 -12.08
CA SER A 5 -13.74 3.30 -12.99
C SER A 5 -13.41 2.96 -14.45
N LEU A 6 -13.96 3.73 -15.38
CA LEU A 6 -13.60 3.65 -16.81
C LEU A 6 -12.11 3.90 -17.05
N HIS A 7 -11.49 4.80 -16.27
CA HIS A 7 -10.06 5.04 -16.34
C HIS A 7 -9.25 3.76 -16.06
N PHE A 8 -9.64 2.97 -15.06
CA PHE A 8 -8.95 1.70 -14.77
C PHE A 8 -9.18 0.66 -15.86
N LEU A 9 -10.40 0.60 -16.39
CA LEU A 9 -10.76 -0.32 -17.47
C LEU A 9 -9.93 -0.10 -18.74
N ILE A 10 -9.48 1.13 -19.00
CA ILE A 10 -8.57 1.46 -20.11
C ILE A 10 -7.11 1.29 -19.68
N PHE A 11 -6.73 1.81 -18.51
CA PHE A 11 -5.37 1.78 -18.00
C PHE A 11 -4.81 0.35 -17.90
N PHE A 12 -5.58 -0.58 -17.33
CA PHE A 12 -5.11 -1.93 -17.06
C PHE A 12 -4.74 -2.70 -18.35
N PRO A 13 -5.63 -2.81 -19.36
CA PRO A 13 -5.27 -3.46 -20.64
C PRO A 13 -4.10 -2.80 -21.35
N VAL A 14 -3.99 -1.47 -21.32
CA VAL A 14 -2.85 -0.75 -21.93
C VAL A 14 -1.55 -1.13 -21.24
N VAL A 15 -1.49 -1.08 -19.91
CA VAL A 15 -0.29 -1.45 -19.15
C VAL A 15 0.07 -2.92 -19.38
N THR A 16 -0.91 -3.82 -19.38
CA THR A 16 -0.70 -5.25 -19.64
C THR A 16 -0.18 -5.50 -21.06
N LEU A 17 -0.76 -4.86 -22.08
CA LEU A 17 -0.31 -5.00 -23.46
C LEU A 17 1.13 -4.52 -23.61
N VAL A 18 1.43 -3.31 -23.12
CA VAL A 18 2.79 -2.75 -23.18
C VAL A 18 3.77 -3.63 -22.40
N TYR A 19 3.39 -4.19 -21.24
CA TYR A 19 4.22 -5.11 -20.47
C TYR A 19 4.66 -6.32 -21.30
N PHE A 20 3.75 -6.98 -22.02
CA PHE A 20 4.10 -8.15 -22.83
C PHE A 20 4.86 -7.81 -24.11
N LEU A 21 4.75 -6.58 -24.62
CA LEU A 21 5.55 -6.08 -25.75
C LEU A 21 6.99 -5.72 -25.36
N MET A 22 7.29 -5.51 -24.07
CA MET A 22 8.63 -5.13 -23.62
C MET A 22 9.59 -6.33 -23.62
N PRO A 23 10.82 -6.16 -24.15
CA PRO A 23 11.74 -7.28 -24.41
C PRO A 23 12.48 -7.78 -23.17
N THR A 24 12.75 -6.90 -22.19
CA THR A 24 13.57 -7.26 -21.02
C THR A 24 12.78 -7.13 -19.72
N LEU A 25 13.09 -7.99 -18.76
CA LEU A 25 12.46 -7.98 -17.43
C LEU A 25 12.65 -6.63 -16.72
N ARG A 26 13.82 -6.02 -16.86
CA ARG A 26 14.10 -4.71 -16.25
C ARG A 26 13.18 -3.61 -16.79
N VAL A 27 12.98 -3.56 -18.11
CA VAL A 27 12.07 -2.57 -18.71
C VAL A 27 10.63 -2.84 -18.32
N ARG A 28 10.23 -4.12 -18.20
CA ARG A 28 8.92 -4.52 -17.68
C ARG A 28 8.70 -4.04 -16.24
N ASN A 29 9.68 -4.22 -15.35
CA ASN A 29 9.58 -3.77 -13.96
C ASN A 29 9.53 -2.24 -13.86
N ILE A 30 10.34 -1.53 -14.66
CA ILE A 30 10.29 -0.05 -14.72
C ILE A 30 8.92 0.43 -15.22
N LEU A 31 8.36 -0.21 -16.25
CA LEU A 31 7.01 0.09 -16.74
C LEU A 31 5.98 -0.10 -15.62
N LEU A 32 6.01 -1.23 -14.91
CA LEU A 32 5.10 -1.50 -13.81
C LEU A 32 5.26 -0.50 -12.66
N LEU A 33 6.49 -0.06 -12.38
CA LEU A 33 6.79 0.94 -11.35
C LEU A 33 6.20 2.30 -11.72
N ILE A 34 6.43 2.76 -12.97
CA ILE A 34 5.87 4.01 -13.48
C ILE A 34 4.34 3.95 -13.48
N ALA A 35 3.76 2.87 -14.00
CA ALA A 35 2.32 2.65 -14.00
C ALA A 35 1.75 2.68 -12.58
N SER A 36 2.47 2.08 -11.63
CA SER A 36 2.09 2.02 -10.22
C SER A 36 2.06 3.39 -9.55
N TYR A 37 3.14 4.17 -9.69
CA TYR A 37 3.18 5.53 -9.15
C TYR A 37 2.11 6.42 -9.81
N TYR A 38 1.93 6.31 -11.13
CA TYR A 38 0.86 7.01 -11.84
C TYR A 38 -0.52 6.68 -11.25
N PHE A 39 -0.81 5.40 -10.99
CA PHE A 39 -2.10 4.96 -10.44
C PHE A 39 -2.45 5.65 -9.12
N TYR A 40 -1.48 5.84 -8.21
CA TYR A 40 -1.70 6.52 -6.93
C TYR A 40 -1.67 8.03 -7.02
N MET A 41 -0.79 8.59 -7.86
CA MET A 41 -0.72 10.04 -8.07
C MET A 41 -2.03 10.62 -8.61
N GLN A 42 -2.86 9.81 -9.28
CA GLN A 42 -4.22 10.20 -9.69
C GLN A 42 -5.15 10.57 -8.52
N TYR A 43 -4.88 10.10 -7.29
CA TYR A 43 -5.63 10.54 -6.12
C TYR A 43 -5.09 11.87 -5.60
N ARG A 44 -3.82 11.87 -5.20
CA ARG A 44 -3.06 13.05 -4.75
C ARG A 44 -1.56 12.79 -4.97
N PRO A 45 -0.86 13.57 -5.81
CA PRO A 45 0.56 13.35 -6.11
C PRO A 45 1.46 13.39 -4.87
N GLU A 46 1.14 14.25 -3.90
CA GLU A 46 1.90 14.43 -2.66
C GLU A 46 1.99 13.14 -1.82
N TYR A 47 1.00 12.26 -1.90
CA TYR A 47 1.00 11.01 -1.14
C TYR A 47 1.89 9.93 -1.73
N ALA A 48 2.21 10.02 -3.02
CA ALA A 48 3.23 9.17 -3.62
C ALA A 48 4.62 9.45 -3.01
N LEU A 49 4.86 10.67 -2.52
CA LEU A 49 6.09 11.01 -1.80
C LEU A 49 6.18 10.33 -0.43
N LEU A 50 5.05 10.15 0.27
CA LEU A 50 5.01 9.42 1.54
C LEU A 50 5.33 7.94 1.34
N MET A 51 4.74 7.33 0.31
CA MET A 51 5.05 5.94 -0.07
C MET A 51 6.52 5.80 -0.49
N LEU A 52 7.06 6.76 -1.25
CA LEU A 52 8.48 6.78 -1.61
C LEU A 52 9.38 6.95 -0.37
N LEU A 53 8.99 7.79 0.59
CA LEU A 53 9.73 7.98 1.84
C LEU A 53 9.77 6.67 2.65
N SER A 54 8.63 6.00 2.82
CA SER A 54 8.56 4.66 3.44
C SER A 54 9.46 3.66 2.70
N THR A 55 9.39 3.64 1.37
CA THR A 55 10.25 2.80 0.51
C THR A 55 11.74 3.07 0.77
N ILE A 56 12.15 4.33 0.81
CA ILE A 56 13.55 4.73 1.05
C ILE A 56 14.01 4.27 2.44
N ILE A 57 13.21 4.56 3.48
CA ILE A 57 13.53 4.19 4.87
C ILE A 57 13.76 2.68 4.96
N ASP A 58 12.84 1.87 4.44
CA ASP A 58 12.86 0.43 4.61
C ASP A 58 13.88 -0.27 3.73
N TYR A 59 14.14 0.27 2.53
CA TYR A 59 15.23 -0.19 1.67
C TYR A 59 16.58 -0.05 2.37
N PHE A 60 16.88 1.16 2.88
CA PHE A 60 18.14 1.41 3.55
C PHE A 60 18.23 0.71 4.91
N ALA A 61 17.12 0.56 5.64
CA ALA A 61 17.09 -0.24 6.86
C ALA A 61 17.44 -1.71 6.57
N GLY A 62 16.86 -2.31 5.53
CA GLY A 62 17.16 -3.69 5.11
C GLY A 62 18.64 -3.87 4.74
N LEU A 63 19.19 -2.97 3.92
CA LEU A 63 20.61 -3.00 3.55
C LEU A 63 21.51 -2.79 4.78
N GLY A 64 21.18 -1.83 5.64
CA GLY A 64 21.88 -1.53 6.87
C GLY A 64 21.97 -2.74 7.81
N MET A 65 20.88 -3.51 7.91
CA MET A 65 20.83 -4.75 8.69
C MET A 65 21.78 -5.84 8.14
N SER A 66 21.96 -5.94 6.82
CA SER A 66 22.89 -6.94 6.25
C SER A 66 24.36 -6.61 6.36
N ARG A 67 24.72 -5.33 6.54
CA ARG A 67 26.11 -4.88 6.61
C ARG A 67 26.78 -5.17 7.96
N THR A 68 26.06 -5.75 8.91
CA THR A 68 26.55 -5.98 10.27
C THR A 68 26.11 -7.33 10.82
N SER A 69 27.01 -8.00 11.52
CA SER A 69 26.71 -9.18 12.33
C SER A 69 26.22 -8.82 13.74
N LYS A 70 26.40 -7.55 14.17
CA LYS A 70 26.05 -7.10 15.53
C LYS A 70 24.53 -6.96 15.68
N LYS A 71 23.92 -7.78 16.54
CA LYS A 71 22.48 -7.78 16.82
C LYS A 71 21.94 -6.42 17.25
N ALA A 72 22.71 -5.64 18.02
CA ALA A 72 22.33 -4.29 18.46
C ALA A 72 22.16 -3.32 17.28
N VAL A 73 23.07 -3.36 16.29
CA VAL A 73 23.00 -2.50 15.11
C VAL A 73 21.84 -2.91 14.20
N LYS A 74 21.59 -4.22 14.03
CA LYS A 74 20.40 -4.68 13.31
C LYS A 74 19.10 -4.20 13.98
N ARG A 75 19.04 -4.26 15.31
CA ARG A 75 17.89 -3.79 16.09
C ARG A 75 17.68 -2.28 15.92
N LEU A 76 18.74 -1.49 15.86
CA LEU A 76 18.64 -0.05 15.60
C LEU A 76 17.98 0.23 14.26
N TRP A 77 18.43 -0.41 13.18
CA TRP A 77 17.81 -0.27 11.85
C TRP A 77 16.35 -0.69 11.82
N LEU A 78 16.00 -1.79 12.49
CA LEU A 78 14.61 -2.22 12.63
C LEU A 78 13.77 -1.17 13.37
N VAL A 79 14.28 -0.63 14.49
CA VAL A 79 13.56 0.41 15.25
C VAL A 79 13.38 1.68 14.42
N LEU A 80 14.38 2.10 13.64
CA LEU A 80 14.26 3.25 12.74
C LEU A 80 13.16 3.03 11.70
N SER A 81 13.12 1.85 11.07
CA SER A 81 12.04 1.45 10.15
C SER A 81 10.67 1.48 10.82
N LEU A 82 10.55 0.86 12.01
CA LEU A 82 9.31 0.81 12.77
C LEU A 82 8.81 2.21 13.15
N MET A 83 9.69 3.06 13.67
CA MET A 83 9.34 4.42 14.08
C MET A 83 8.99 5.30 12.88
N GLY A 84 9.70 5.18 11.75
CA GLY A 84 9.37 5.92 10.54
C GLY A 84 7.99 5.58 10.00
N ASN A 85 7.71 4.29 9.80
CA ASN A 85 6.45 3.82 9.23
C ASN A 85 5.26 3.99 10.18
N LEU A 86 5.39 3.57 11.44
CA LEU A 86 4.32 3.74 12.42
C LEU A 86 4.11 5.20 12.80
N GLY A 87 5.16 6.03 12.76
CA GLY A 87 5.06 7.47 12.94
C GLY A 87 4.24 8.13 11.83
N MET A 88 4.53 7.81 10.56
CA MET A 88 3.71 8.26 9.43
C MET A 88 2.26 7.78 9.55
N LEU A 89 2.04 6.49 9.82
CA LEU A 89 0.69 5.94 9.99
C LEU A 89 -0.05 6.64 11.14
N PHE A 90 0.61 6.85 12.28
CA PHE A 90 0.03 7.54 13.43
C PHE A 90 -0.36 8.98 13.07
N PHE A 91 0.57 9.74 12.47
CA PHE A 91 0.34 11.14 12.11
C PHE A 91 -0.87 11.31 11.18
N PHE A 92 -0.96 10.53 10.10
CA PHE A 92 -2.00 10.71 9.10
C PHE A 92 -3.34 10.04 9.47
N LYS A 93 -3.33 8.95 10.26
CA LYS A 93 -4.55 8.16 10.52
C LYS A 93 -5.08 8.30 11.94
N TYR A 94 -4.21 8.42 12.92
CA TYR A 94 -4.58 8.30 14.33
C TYR A 94 -4.38 9.59 15.13
N PHE A 95 -3.69 10.60 14.60
CA PHE A 95 -3.38 11.83 15.33
C PHE A 95 -4.64 12.55 15.83
N ASN A 96 -5.59 12.86 14.95
CA ASN A 96 -6.82 13.56 15.32
C ASN A 96 -7.65 12.75 16.33
N PHE A 97 -7.76 11.43 16.12
CA PHE A 97 -8.45 10.55 17.05
C PHE A 97 -7.77 10.53 18.41
N PHE A 98 -6.45 10.33 18.46
CA PHE A 98 -5.68 10.35 19.69
C PHE A 98 -5.83 11.68 20.42
N ASN A 99 -5.76 12.79 19.69
CA ASN A 99 -5.83 14.13 20.26
C ASN A 99 -7.21 14.43 20.87
N ALA A 100 -8.29 14.02 20.19
CA ALA A 100 -9.65 14.11 20.72
C ALA A 100 -9.82 13.29 22.01
N ASN A 101 -9.24 12.08 22.06
CA ASN A 101 -9.30 11.25 23.27
C ASN A 101 -8.50 11.85 24.43
N VAL A 102 -7.34 12.46 24.17
CA VAL A 102 -6.58 13.18 25.20
C VAL A 102 -7.37 14.37 25.73
N ALA A 103 -8.01 15.15 24.86
CA ALA A 103 -8.89 16.25 25.28
C ALA A 103 -10.04 15.76 26.18
N ASN A 104 -10.71 14.68 25.78
CA ASN A 104 -11.78 14.07 26.57
C ASN A 104 -11.24 13.57 27.93
N LEU A 105 -10.08 12.93 27.96
CA LEU A 105 -9.46 12.45 29.20
C LEU A 105 -9.14 13.61 30.15
N LEU A 106 -8.52 14.68 29.64
CA LEU A 106 -8.16 15.87 30.43
C LEU A 106 -9.39 16.64 30.94
N SER A 107 -10.50 16.59 30.20
CA SER A 107 -11.76 17.21 30.64
C SER A 107 -12.31 16.57 31.93
N TYR A 108 -12.12 15.26 32.14
CA TYR A 108 -12.48 14.60 33.42
C TYR A 108 -11.68 15.13 34.61
N PHE A 109 -10.48 15.67 34.36
CA PHE A 109 -9.65 16.31 35.39
C PHE A 109 -9.82 17.83 35.43
N ASN A 110 -10.80 18.39 34.72
CA ASN A 110 -11.01 19.84 34.57
C ASN A 110 -9.80 20.60 33.99
N ILE A 111 -8.95 19.91 33.23
CA ILE A 111 -7.80 20.54 32.56
C ILE A 111 -8.27 21.02 31.19
N ALA A 112 -8.23 22.34 30.97
CA ALA A 112 -8.60 22.93 29.68
C ALA A 112 -7.51 22.63 28.64
N TYR A 113 -7.84 21.73 27.70
CA TYR A 113 -7.00 21.41 26.55
C TYR A 113 -7.81 21.58 25.26
N GLN A 114 -7.30 22.41 24.35
CA GLN A 114 -7.88 22.57 23.02
C GLN A 114 -7.14 21.65 22.04
N PRO A 115 -7.78 20.58 21.54
CA PRO A 115 -7.12 19.68 20.60
C PRO A 115 -6.86 20.41 19.28
N LEU A 116 -5.58 20.42 18.86
CA LEU A 116 -5.21 20.74 17.49
C LEU A 116 -5.85 19.71 16.54
N SER A 117 -6.71 20.18 15.62
CA SER A 117 -7.21 19.37 14.52
C SER A 117 -6.37 19.64 13.28
N LEU A 118 -5.78 18.58 12.72
CA LEU A 118 -5.09 18.64 11.45
C LEU A 118 -6.08 18.21 10.35
N ASP A 119 -6.44 19.13 9.47
CA ASP A 119 -7.27 18.82 8.29
C ASP A 119 -6.41 18.22 7.17
N VAL A 120 -5.86 17.04 7.45
CA VAL A 120 -5.00 16.32 6.52
C VAL A 120 -5.77 15.13 5.96
N LEU A 121 -6.00 15.15 4.65
CA LEU A 121 -6.66 14.05 3.95
C LEU A 121 -5.81 12.77 4.05
N LEU A 122 -6.48 11.65 4.28
CA LEU A 122 -5.81 10.36 4.50
C LEU A 122 -5.22 9.80 3.19
N PRO A 123 -3.92 9.43 3.17
CA PRO A 123 -3.32 8.81 2.01
C PRO A 123 -3.91 7.43 1.73
N VAL A 124 -4.39 7.23 0.50
CA VAL A 124 -4.94 5.94 0.06
C VAL A 124 -3.86 4.87 0.19
N GLY A 125 -4.21 3.75 0.86
CA GLY A 125 -3.31 2.62 1.01
C GLY A 125 -2.23 2.77 2.08
N ILE A 126 -2.23 3.85 2.89
CA ILE A 126 -1.19 4.06 3.92
C ILE A 126 -0.98 2.87 4.83
N SER A 127 -2.06 2.25 5.30
CA SER A 127 -1.96 1.07 6.15
C SER A 127 -1.32 -0.11 5.41
N PHE A 128 -1.68 -0.34 4.15
CA PHE A 128 -1.19 -1.49 3.38
C PHE A 128 0.31 -1.39 3.10
N TYR A 129 0.79 -0.29 2.51
CA TYR A 129 2.21 -0.17 2.23
C TYR A 129 3.05 -0.11 3.51
N THR A 130 2.53 0.52 4.58
CA THR A 130 3.20 0.56 5.88
C THR A 130 3.38 -0.87 6.42
N PHE A 131 2.33 -1.68 6.47
CA PHE A 131 2.46 -3.05 6.98
C PHE A 131 3.27 -3.96 6.05
N GLN A 132 3.20 -3.74 4.74
CA GLN A 132 3.96 -4.48 3.74
C GLN A 132 5.47 -4.21 3.84
N THR A 133 5.88 -2.96 4.02
CA THR A 133 7.31 -2.62 4.18
C THR A 133 7.84 -2.99 5.56
N LEU A 134 7.00 -2.88 6.61
CA LEU A 134 7.34 -3.38 7.95
C LEU A 134 7.53 -4.90 7.97
N SER A 135 6.68 -5.66 7.27
CA SER A 135 6.88 -7.11 7.13
C SER A 135 8.26 -7.38 6.54
N TYR A 136 8.64 -6.68 5.47
CA TYR A 136 9.97 -6.84 4.87
C TYR A 136 11.10 -6.57 5.87
N THR A 137 11.09 -5.46 6.60
CA THR A 137 12.19 -5.14 7.54
C THR A 137 12.24 -6.10 8.72
N ILE A 138 11.09 -6.63 9.16
CA ILE A 138 11.00 -7.67 10.19
C ILE A 138 11.57 -9.00 9.65
N ASP A 139 11.20 -9.41 8.44
CA ASP A 139 11.66 -10.65 7.81
C ASP A 139 13.20 -10.60 7.60
N VAL A 140 13.74 -9.45 7.16
CA VAL A 140 15.19 -9.23 7.06
C VAL A 140 15.88 -9.26 8.42
N TYR A 141 15.27 -8.67 9.45
CA TYR A 141 15.81 -8.70 10.81
C TYR A 141 15.90 -10.13 11.37
N ARG A 142 14.87 -10.94 11.14
CA ARG A 142 14.79 -12.35 11.56
C ARG A 142 15.71 -13.26 10.75
N GLY A 143 16.07 -12.85 9.54
CA GLY A 143 16.87 -13.65 8.61
C GLY A 143 16.02 -14.58 7.75
N ASP A 144 14.70 -14.38 7.71
CA ASP A 144 13.76 -15.16 6.90
C ASP A 144 13.88 -14.80 5.41
N LEU A 145 14.40 -13.59 5.11
CA LEU A 145 14.63 -13.08 3.77
C LEU A 145 15.96 -12.29 3.72
N PRO A 146 16.83 -12.49 2.71
CA PRO A 146 17.95 -11.56 2.47
C PRO A 146 17.42 -10.19 2.00
N PRO A 147 18.07 -9.07 2.32
CA PRO A 147 17.59 -7.78 1.85
C PRO A 147 17.66 -7.68 0.32
N GLU A 148 16.67 -7.00 -0.25
CA GLU A 148 16.68 -6.61 -1.65
C GLU A 148 17.80 -5.59 -1.89
N ARG A 149 18.53 -5.79 -2.99
CA ARG A 149 19.68 -4.95 -3.40
C ARG A 149 19.37 -4.08 -4.60
N ASP A 150 18.29 -4.34 -5.32
CA ASP A 150 17.80 -3.46 -6.38
C ASP A 150 16.69 -2.55 -5.83
N PHE A 151 16.95 -1.24 -5.83
CA PHE A 151 15.99 -0.25 -5.34
C PHE A 151 14.70 -0.21 -6.16
N PHE A 152 14.76 -0.44 -7.48
CA PHE A 152 13.58 -0.38 -8.35
C PHE A 152 12.68 -1.58 -8.13
N ASP A 153 13.24 -2.78 -7.95
CA ASP A 153 12.46 -3.97 -7.61
C ASP A 153 11.82 -3.83 -6.22
N PHE A 154 12.55 -3.27 -5.24
CA PHE A 154 11.98 -2.98 -3.92
C PHE A 154 10.86 -1.93 -4.01
N ALA A 155 11.08 -0.83 -4.73
CA ALA A 155 10.07 0.20 -4.92
C ALA A 155 8.84 -0.33 -5.66
N LEU A 156 9.03 -1.20 -6.65
CA LEU A 156 7.93 -1.87 -7.35
C LEU A 156 7.15 -2.78 -6.41
N TYR A 157 7.84 -3.57 -5.58
CA TYR A 157 7.20 -4.35 -4.53
C TYR A 157 6.31 -3.50 -3.64
N VAL A 158 6.82 -2.39 -3.11
CA VAL A 158 6.06 -1.50 -2.23
C VAL A 158 4.89 -0.84 -2.95
N SER A 159 5.04 -0.50 -4.23
CA SER A 159 4.06 0.29 -4.96
C SER A 159 3.15 -0.51 -5.89
N PHE A 160 3.18 -1.83 -5.94
CA PHE A 160 2.48 -2.58 -6.99
C PHE A 160 0.95 -2.30 -7.00
N PHE A 161 0.47 -1.58 -8.03
CA PHE A 161 -0.90 -1.06 -8.09
C PHE A 161 -2.04 -2.07 -7.95
N PRO A 162 -1.93 -3.31 -8.44
CA PRO A 162 -3.02 -4.27 -8.31
C PRO A 162 -3.36 -4.64 -6.87
N GLN A 163 -2.44 -4.40 -5.92
CA GLN A 163 -2.57 -4.92 -4.56
C GLN A 163 -2.83 -3.86 -3.48
N LEU A 164 -2.12 -2.74 -3.52
CA LEU A 164 -1.93 -1.86 -2.36
C LEU A 164 -3.19 -1.25 -1.72
N VAL A 165 -4.32 -1.24 -2.41
CA VAL A 165 -5.54 -0.56 -1.93
C VAL A 165 -6.59 -1.52 -1.39
N ALA A 166 -6.58 -2.79 -1.82
CA ALA A 166 -7.69 -3.71 -1.56
C ALA A 166 -7.31 -5.20 -1.48
N GLY A 167 -6.03 -5.56 -1.61
CA GLY A 167 -5.57 -6.95 -1.46
C GLY A 167 -5.26 -7.31 0.00
N PRO A 168 -5.09 -8.60 0.33
CA PRO A 168 -4.43 -8.98 1.58
C PRO A 168 -3.04 -8.31 1.65
N ILE A 169 -2.57 -8.02 2.87
CA ILE A 169 -1.24 -7.45 3.08
C ILE A 169 -0.21 -8.43 2.51
N GLU A 170 0.52 -8.02 1.48
CA GLU A 170 1.49 -8.90 0.83
C GLU A 170 2.68 -9.18 1.72
N ARG A 171 3.28 -10.35 1.50
CA ARG A 171 4.55 -10.70 2.10
C ARG A 171 5.66 -10.59 1.07
N SER A 172 6.76 -9.98 1.47
CA SER A 172 7.98 -9.83 0.66
C SER A 172 8.49 -11.18 0.15
N THR A 173 8.39 -12.24 0.95
CA THR A 173 8.77 -13.60 0.57
C THR A 173 7.97 -14.15 -0.62
N ASN A 174 6.73 -13.68 -0.84
CA ASN A 174 5.84 -14.17 -1.89
C ASN A 174 5.83 -13.27 -3.14
N LEU A 175 5.83 -11.96 -3.03
CA LEU A 175 5.72 -11.09 -4.21
C LEU A 175 7.08 -10.73 -4.84
N LEU A 176 8.08 -10.46 -4.01
CA LEU A 176 9.34 -9.87 -4.46
C LEU A 176 10.11 -10.79 -5.43
N HIS A 177 10.01 -12.11 -5.25
CA HIS A 177 10.63 -13.08 -6.16
C HIS A 177 9.95 -13.11 -7.54
N GLN A 178 8.66 -12.78 -7.63
CA GLN A 178 7.91 -12.81 -8.88
C GLN A 178 8.39 -11.74 -9.87
N PHE A 179 8.94 -10.62 -9.38
CA PHE A 179 9.55 -9.59 -10.21
C PHE A 179 10.93 -9.97 -10.76
N LYS A 180 11.52 -11.07 -10.27
CA LYS A 180 12.82 -11.59 -10.72
C LYS A 180 12.70 -12.68 -11.78
N VAL A 181 11.47 -13.10 -12.09
CA VAL A 181 11.19 -14.16 -13.05
C VAL A 181 10.58 -13.56 -14.31
N HIS A 182 10.99 -14.06 -15.47
CA HIS A 182 10.37 -13.69 -16.73
C HIS A 182 9.03 -14.41 -16.90
N HIS A 183 7.96 -13.65 -17.15
CA HIS A 183 6.63 -14.21 -17.39
C HIS A 183 6.29 -14.12 -18.87
N GLU A 184 6.08 -15.26 -19.52
CA GLU A 184 5.58 -15.33 -20.88
C GLU A 184 4.05 -15.14 -20.91
N PHE A 185 3.54 -14.74 -22.08
CA PHE A 185 2.09 -14.62 -22.25
C PHE A 185 1.46 -16.02 -22.29
N ASP A 186 0.43 -16.20 -21.48
CA ASP A 186 -0.30 -17.44 -21.32
C ASP A 186 -1.79 -17.13 -21.48
N ALA A 187 -2.41 -17.63 -22.55
CA ALA A 187 -3.79 -17.36 -22.89
C ALA A 187 -4.77 -17.92 -21.85
N ASP A 188 -4.46 -19.07 -21.24
CA ASP A 188 -5.30 -19.69 -20.22
C ASP A 188 -5.27 -18.87 -18.94
N ARG A 189 -4.08 -18.39 -18.55
CA ARG A 189 -3.91 -17.48 -17.41
C ARG A 189 -4.61 -16.14 -17.64
N ALA A 190 -4.49 -15.57 -18.84
CA ALA A 190 -5.17 -14.33 -19.21
C ALA A 190 -6.70 -14.50 -19.16
N SER A 191 -7.25 -15.55 -19.76
CA SER A 191 -8.67 -15.88 -19.72
C SER A 191 -9.17 -16.09 -18.29
N SER A 192 -8.41 -16.84 -17.46
CA SER A 192 -8.73 -17.05 -16.05
C SER A 192 -8.79 -15.73 -15.26
N GLY A 193 -7.78 -14.87 -15.44
CA GLY A 193 -7.74 -13.54 -14.83
C GLY A 193 -8.92 -12.65 -15.24
N LEU A 194 -9.28 -12.63 -16.52
CA LEU A 194 -10.43 -11.88 -17.02
C LEU A 194 -11.76 -12.38 -16.44
N ARG A 195 -11.92 -13.71 -16.27
CA ARG A 195 -13.11 -14.29 -15.62
C ARG A 195 -13.19 -13.86 -14.14
N LEU A 196 -12.07 -13.88 -13.42
CA LEU A 196 -12.01 -13.40 -12.03
C LEU A 196 -12.37 -11.92 -11.92
N MET A 197 -11.85 -11.08 -12.83
CA MET A 197 -12.20 -9.67 -12.91
C MET A 197 -13.69 -9.50 -13.17
N ALA A 198 -14.26 -10.17 -14.17
CA ALA A 198 -15.69 -10.09 -14.50
C ALA A 198 -16.58 -10.47 -13.31
N TYR A 199 -16.23 -11.54 -12.60
CA TYR A 199 -16.94 -11.96 -11.39
C TYR A 199 -16.82 -10.92 -10.25
N GLY A 200 -15.64 -10.35 -10.06
CA GLY A 200 -15.41 -9.26 -9.10
C GLY A 200 -16.22 -8.01 -9.43
N PHE A 201 -16.24 -7.60 -10.70
CA PHE A 201 -17.05 -6.48 -11.19
C PHE A 201 -18.55 -6.72 -10.96
N PHE A 202 -19.05 -7.92 -11.25
CA PHE A 202 -20.45 -8.27 -11.00
C PHE A 202 -20.78 -8.12 -9.51
N LYS A 203 -19.97 -8.72 -8.63
CA LYS A 203 -20.15 -8.59 -7.18
C LYS A 203 -20.13 -7.14 -6.70
N LYS A 204 -19.23 -6.32 -7.24
CA LYS A 204 -19.07 -4.93 -6.81
C LYS A 204 -20.19 -4.04 -7.34
N VAL A 205 -20.36 -3.98 -8.66
CA VAL A 205 -21.22 -3.00 -9.34
C VAL A 205 -22.70 -3.42 -9.30
N VAL A 206 -22.99 -4.71 -9.42
CA VAL A 206 -24.38 -5.20 -9.49
C VAL A 206 -24.94 -5.50 -8.10
N ILE A 207 -24.16 -6.14 -7.23
CA ILE A 207 -24.64 -6.54 -5.90
C ILE A 207 -24.31 -5.47 -4.85
N ALA A 208 -23.02 -5.24 -4.57
CA ALA A 208 -22.61 -4.42 -3.43
C ALA A 208 -23.04 -2.96 -3.57
N ASP A 209 -22.83 -2.35 -4.74
CA ASP A 209 -23.19 -0.94 -4.96
C ASP A 209 -24.72 -0.72 -4.97
N ARG A 210 -25.52 -1.74 -5.31
CA ARG A 210 -26.99 -1.67 -5.21
C ARG A 210 -27.49 -1.86 -3.79
N LEU A 211 -26.89 -2.78 -3.04
CA LEU A 211 -27.19 -2.94 -1.62
C LEU A 211 -26.78 -1.69 -0.83
N ALA A 212 -25.67 -1.05 -1.18
CA ALA A 212 -25.21 0.18 -0.55
C ALA A 212 -26.29 1.27 -0.57
N VAL A 213 -27.04 1.43 -1.67
CA VAL A 213 -28.14 2.42 -1.73
C VAL A 213 -29.18 2.22 -0.61
N ILE A 214 -29.48 0.97 -0.26
CA ILE A 214 -30.46 0.64 0.81
C ILE A 214 -29.79 0.75 2.19
N VAL A 215 -28.55 0.26 2.32
CA VAL A 215 -27.84 0.30 3.60
C VAL A 215 -27.48 1.74 3.99
N ASP A 216 -27.16 2.58 3.02
CA ASP A 216 -26.80 3.98 3.22
C ASP A 216 -28.01 4.80 3.69
N THR A 217 -29.26 4.42 3.35
CA THR A 217 -30.40 5.06 4.01
C THR A 217 -30.34 4.81 5.51
N VAL A 218 -29.92 3.59 5.92
CA VAL A 218 -29.80 3.18 7.32
C VAL A 218 -28.66 3.88 8.08
N TYR A 219 -27.50 3.97 7.43
CA TYR A 219 -26.30 4.54 8.06
C TYR A 219 -26.30 6.07 8.09
N ASN A 220 -26.99 6.73 7.16
CA ASN A 220 -27.04 8.19 7.13
C ASN A 220 -28.02 8.78 8.16
N ASP A 221 -29.05 8.03 8.59
CA ASP A 221 -29.94 8.46 9.67
C ASP A 221 -30.18 7.35 10.70
N PRO A 222 -29.20 6.93 11.51
CA PRO A 222 -29.30 5.77 12.40
C PRO A 222 -30.51 5.76 13.35
N ARG A 223 -31.16 6.91 13.55
CA ARG A 223 -32.27 7.12 14.50
C ARG A 223 -33.64 7.30 13.81
N GLY A 224 -33.69 7.30 12.48
CA GLY A 224 -34.89 7.60 11.68
C GLY A 224 -35.71 6.37 11.23
N TYR A 225 -35.46 5.18 11.78
CA TYR A 225 -36.24 3.95 11.53
C TYR A 225 -37.25 3.68 12.64
#